data_AF-A0A8S3HVW3-F1
#
_entry.id   AF-A0A8S3HVW3-F1
#
_cell.length_a   1.000
_cell.length_b   1.000
_cell.length_c   1.000
_cell.angle_alpha   90.00
_cell.angle_beta   90.00
_cell.angle_gamma   90.00
#
_symmetry.space_group_name_H-M   'P 1'
#
loop_
_entity.id
_entity.type
_entity.pdbx_description
1 polymer ?
#
loop_
_entity_poly.entity_id
_entity_poly.type
_entity_poly.pdbx_seq_one_letter_code
_entity_poly.pdbx_strand_id
1 'polypeptide(L)'
;KKDEDELDQVNRILLEKALDACVKIAGRTIQTFSLQTGYKYYGVHKDKEDLAELPFIENAPRHKGTNFYFTQEDLLKDYAERHGWRYIITRPSIIIGVAKGFVFI
;
A
#
# COMPACT_ATOMS: atom_id res chain seq x y z
N LYS A 1 18.63 4.78 -10.06
CA LYS A 1 17.22 4.48 -9.71
C LYS A 1 17.20 3.07 -9.16
N LYS A 2 16.67 2.83 -7.96
CA LYS A 2 16.39 1.45 -7.54
C LYS A 2 15.39 0.86 -8.53
N ASP A 3 15.54 -0.41 -8.85
CA ASP A 3 14.65 -1.11 -9.76
C ASP A 3 13.24 -1.16 -9.13
N GLU A 4 12.21 -0.74 -9.87
CA GLU A 4 10.84 -0.72 -9.35
C GLU A 4 10.36 -2.14 -9.06
N ASP A 5 10.85 -3.12 -9.80
CA ASP A 5 10.54 -4.53 -9.60
C ASP A 5 11.23 -5.08 -8.33
N GLU A 6 12.45 -4.62 -8.02
CA GLU A 6 13.12 -4.95 -6.76
C GLU A 6 12.33 -4.36 -5.57
N LEU A 7 11.87 -3.11 -5.70
CA LEU A 7 11.04 -2.47 -4.68
C LEU A 7 9.72 -3.20 -4.48
N ASP A 8 9.07 -3.63 -5.56
CA ASP A 8 7.86 -4.45 -5.52
C ASP A 8 8.10 -5.76 -4.78
N GLN A 9 9.14 -6.50 -5.16
CA GLN A 9 9.48 -7.78 -4.55
C GLN A 9 9.77 -7.64 -3.05
N VAL A 10 10.59 -6.67 -2.66
CA VAL A 10 10.97 -6.46 -1.25
C VAL A 10 9.75 -6.08 -0.40
N ASN A 11 8.91 -5.15 -0.89
CA ASN A 11 7.73 -4.69 -0.16
C ASN A 11 6.63 -5.75 -0.09
N ARG A 12 6.51 -6.58 -1.14
CA ARG A 12 5.63 -7.76 -1.15
C ARG A 12 6.06 -8.77 -0.09
N ILE A 13 7.33 -9.15 -0.07
CA ILE A 13 7.85 -10.13 0.89
C ILE A 13 7.67 -9.62 2.33
N LEU A 14 7.96 -8.34 2.57
CA LEU A 14 7.81 -7.75 3.90
C LEU A 14 6.38 -7.87 4.42
N LEU A 15 5.39 -7.51 3.59
CA LEU A 15 3.98 -7.59 3.98
C LEU A 15 3.51 -9.04 4.09
N GLU A 16 3.88 -9.92 3.15
CA GLU A 16 3.53 -11.34 3.16
C GLU A 16 3.99 -12.02 4.46
N LYS A 17 5.24 -11.79 4.87
CA LYS A 17 5.78 -12.37 6.11
C LYS A 17 5.08 -11.84 7.36
N ALA A 18 4.73 -10.56 7.37
CA ALA A 18 3.97 -9.97 8.48
C ALA A 18 2.56 -10.58 8.57
N LEU A 19 1.86 -10.69 7.44
CA LEU A 19 0.52 -11.29 7.38
C LEU A 19 0.55 -12.77 7.76
N ASP A 20 1.51 -13.56 7.26
CA ASP A 20 1.70 -14.96 7.63
C ASP A 20 1.88 -15.14 9.14
N ALA A 21 2.68 -14.27 9.77
CA ALA A 21 2.89 -14.30 11.21
C ALA A 21 1.58 -13.99 11.97
N CYS A 22 0.82 -12.99 11.50
CA CYS A 22 -0.49 -12.65 12.05
C CYS A 22 -1.49 -13.80 11.93
N VAL A 23 -1.56 -14.48 10.78
CA VAL A 23 -2.39 -15.68 10.59
C VAL A 23 -2.03 -16.77 11.60
N LYS A 24 -0.74 -17.04 11.78
CA LYS A 24 -0.28 -18.11 12.68
C LYS A 24 -0.60 -17.85 14.15
N ILE A 25 -0.50 -16.60 14.59
CA ILE A 25 -0.66 -16.24 16.01
C ILE A 25 -2.12 -15.96 16.35
N ALA A 26 -2.80 -15.16 15.52
CA ALA A 26 -4.12 -14.62 15.81
C ALA A 26 -5.22 -15.19 14.89
N GLY A 27 -4.86 -15.72 13.72
CA GLY A 27 -5.82 -16.30 12.78
C GLY A 27 -7.02 -15.38 12.52
N ARG A 28 -8.23 -15.88 12.75
CA ARG A 28 -9.49 -15.13 12.52
C ARG A 28 -9.85 -14.14 13.65
N THR A 29 -9.06 -14.04 14.72
CA THR A 29 -9.35 -13.09 15.82
C THR A 29 -9.05 -11.64 15.44
N ILE A 30 -8.25 -11.42 14.38
CA ILE A 30 -7.99 -10.08 13.87
C ILE A 30 -9.26 -9.53 13.23
N GLN A 31 -9.68 -8.34 13.66
CA GLN A 31 -10.89 -7.70 13.16
C GLN A 31 -10.64 -6.85 11.92
N THR A 32 -9.54 -6.10 11.90
CA THR A 32 -9.24 -5.12 10.85
C THR A 32 -7.74 -4.92 10.68
N PHE A 33 -7.27 -4.87 9.44
CA PHE A 33 -5.94 -4.39 9.06
C PHE A 33 -6.00 -2.98 8.48
N SER A 34 -5.01 -2.14 8.81
CA SER A 34 -4.85 -0.81 8.20
C SER A 34 -3.53 -0.78 7.44
N LEU A 35 -3.59 -0.61 6.13
CA LEU A 35 -2.42 -0.51 5.26
C LEU A 35 -2.26 0.92 4.77
N GLN A 36 -1.16 1.55 5.15
CA GLN A 36 -0.80 2.86 4.66
C GLN A 36 0.00 2.74 3.36
N THR A 37 -0.52 3.32 2.29
CA THR A 37 0.16 3.47 1.00
C THR A 37 0.59 4.93 0.84
N GLY A 38 0.11 5.64 -0.19
CA GLY A 38 0.37 7.07 -0.35
C GLY A 38 -0.06 7.64 -1.68
N TYR A 39 0.20 8.93 -1.87
CA TYR A 39 -0.19 9.70 -3.05
C TYR A 39 0.33 9.16 -4.39
N LYS A 40 1.42 8.38 -4.38
CA LYS A 40 1.96 7.72 -5.59
C LYS A 40 0.96 6.77 -6.24
N TYR A 41 -0.10 6.37 -5.54
CA TYR A 41 -1.21 5.60 -6.09
C TYR A 41 -1.83 6.27 -7.33
N TYR A 42 -1.84 7.61 -7.37
CA TYR A 42 -2.48 8.39 -8.44
C TYR A 42 -1.54 8.71 -9.61
N GLY A 43 -0.36 8.08 -9.70
CA GLY A 43 0.57 8.28 -10.80
C GLY A 43 1.37 9.58 -10.76
N VAL A 44 1.36 10.32 -9.65
CA VAL A 44 2.09 11.62 -9.47
C VAL A 44 3.61 11.55 -9.65
N HIS A 45 4.17 10.34 -9.75
CA HIS A 45 5.60 10.07 -9.90
C HIS A 45 5.94 9.48 -11.28
N LYS A 46 4.93 9.30 -12.14
CA LYS A 46 5.01 8.77 -13.51
C LYS A 46 4.78 9.91 -14.51
N ASP A 47 4.71 9.55 -15.80
CA ASP A 47 4.39 10.49 -16.86
C ASP A 47 2.94 11.00 -16.76
N LYS A 48 2.64 12.12 -17.42
CA LYS A 48 1.32 12.77 -17.34
C LYS A 48 0.16 11.87 -17.81
N GLU A 49 0.44 10.92 -18.69
CA GLU A 49 -0.55 9.97 -19.20
C GLU A 49 -1.01 8.96 -18.14
N ASP A 50 -0.19 8.74 -17.11
CA ASP A 50 -0.46 7.85 -15.98
C ASP A 50 -1.03 8.59 -14.77
N LEU A 51 -1.18 9.91 -14.85
CA LEU A 51 -1.76 10.73 -13.78
C LEU A 51 -3.28 10.56 -13.75
N ALA A 52 -3.82 10.19 -12.59
CA ALA A 52 -5.27 10.11 -12.41
C ALA A 52 -5.94 11.49 -12.60
N GLU A 53 -7.22 11.48 -12.96
CA GLU A 53 -7.99 12.72 -13.08
C GLU A 53 -8.12 13.43 -11.72
N LEU A 54 -8.05 14.76 -11.76
CA LEU A 54 -8.26 15.61 -10.59
C LEU A 54 -9.75 15.98 -10.49
N PRO A 55 -10.35 15.95 -9.28
CA PRO A 55 -9.74 15.61 -7.99
C PRO A 55 -9.48 14.10 -7.85
N PHE A 56 -8.39 13.73 -7.18
CA PHE A 56 -8.07 12.33 -6.94
C PHE A 56 -9.11 11.67 -6.03
N ILE A 57 -9.71 10.58 -6.51
CA ILE A 57 -10.71 9.78 -5.80
C ILE A 57 -10.22 8.34 -5.65
N GLU A 58 -10.67 7.65 -4.60
CA GLU A 58 -10.18 6.32 -4.25
C GLU A 58 -10.52 5.25 -5.31
N ASN A 59 -11.58 5.49 -6.08
CA ASN A 59 -12.05 4.62 -7.16
C ASN A 59 -11.39 4.91 -8.52
N ALA A 60 -10.42 5.83 -8.58
CA ALA A 60 -9.68 6.12 -9.80
C ALA A 60 -8.96 4.84 -10.31
N PRO A 61 -8.89 4.63 -11.63
CA PRO A 61 -8.19 3.48 -12.19
C PRO A 61 -6.71 3.51 -11.81
N ARG A 62 -6.12 2.32 -11.65
CA ARG A 62 -4.68 2.17 -11.41
C ARG A 62 -3.91 2.64 -12.65
N HIS A 63 -2.83 3.36 -12.43
CA HIS A 63 -1.92 3.77 -13.50
C HIS A 63 -1.14 2.57 -14.08
N LYS A 64 -0.53 2.74 -15.26
CA LYS A 64 0.26 1.66 -15.87
C LYS A 64 1.63 1.54 -15.21
N GLY A 65 2.22 0.35 -15.30
CA GLY A 65 3.55 0.05 -14.76
C GLY A 65 3.57 -0.47 -13.32
N THR A 66 4.76 -0.80 -12.84
CA THR A 66 4.97 -1.38 -11.52
C THR A 66 4.77 -0.34 -10.42
N ASN A 67 3.99 -0.71 -9.40
CA ASN A 67 3.88 0.04 -8.16
C ASN A 67 3.60 -0.91 -7.01
N PHE A 68 4.53 -0.99 -6.06
CA PHE A 68 4.44 -1.90 -4.93
C PHE A 68 3.20 -1.70 -4.05
N TYR A 69 2.55 -0.52 -4.11
CA TYR A 69 1.27 -0.30 -3.44
C TYR A 69 0.17 -1.21 -3.97
N PHE A 70 0.14 -1.49 -5.28
CA PHE A 70 -0.89 -2.34 -5.88
C PHE A 70 -0.70 -3.79 -5.43
N THR A 71 0.53 -4.27 -5.46
CA THR A 71 0.89 -5.61 -4.99
C THR A 71 0.58 -5.79 -3.50
N GLN A 72 0.86 -4.79 -2.66
CA GLN A 72 0.52 -4.83 -1.24
C GLN A 72 -0.99 -4.79 -0.98
N GLU A 73 -1.72 -3.97 -1.74
CA GLU A 73 -3.18 -3.89 -1.66
C GLU A 73 -3.83 -5.22 -2.05
N ASP A 74 -3.41 -5.82 -3.17
CA ASP A 74 -3.96 -7.09 -3.66
C ASP A 74 -3.63 -8.25 -2.71
N LEU A 75 -2.41 -8.27 -2.16
CA LEU A 75 -2.01 -9.25 -1.15
C LEU A 75 -2.87 -9.13 0.11
N LEU A 76 -3.10 -7.92 0.62
CA LEU A 76 -3.93 -7.74 1.82
C LEU A 76 -5.39 -8.14 1.56
N LYS A 77 -5.92 -7.81 0.38
CA LYS A 77 -7.28 -8.20 -0.02
C LYS A 77 -7.46 -9.72 -0.06
N ASP A 78 -6.51 -10.44 -0.65
CA ASP A 78 -6.51 -11.90 -0.70
C ASP A 78 -6.46 -12.53 0.71
N TYR A 79 -5.58 -12.05 1.59
CA TYR A 79 -5.53 -12.53 2.98
C TYR A 79 -6.81 -12.21 3.75
N ALA A 80 -7.36 -11.00 3.55
CA ALA A 80 -8.59 -10.60 4.19
C ALA A 80 -9.78 -11.47 3.77
N GLU A 81 -9.88 -11.82 2.49
CA GLU A 81 -10.90 -12.74 1.97
C GLU A 81 -10.74 -14.15 2.56
N ARG A 82 -9.51 -14.70 2.55
CA ARG A 82 -9.22 -16.04 3.06
C ARG A 82 -9.48 -16.19 4.56
N HIS A 83 -9.13 -15.18 5.34
CA HIS A 83 -9.18 -15.23 6.81
C HIS A 83 -10.40 -14.51 7.42
N GLY A 84 -11.21 -13.84 6.60
CA GLY A 84 -12.40 -13.11 7.05
C GLY A 84 -12.09 -11.82 7.80
N TRP A 85 -10.98 -11.16 7.46
CA TRP A 85 -10.58 -9.90 8.07
C TRP A 85 -11.22 -8.71 7.33
N ARG A 86 -11.41 -7.59 8.02
CA ARG A 86 -11.66 -6.31 7.35
C ARG A 86 -10.32 -5.64 7.03
N TYR A 87 -10.32 -4.73 6.06
CA TYR A 87 -9.14 -3.95 5.74
C TYR A 87 -9.49 -2.49 5.45
N ILE A 88 -8.53 -1.60 5.68
CA ILE A 88 -8.59 -0.18 5.38
C ILE A 88 -7.29 0.18 4.66
N ILE A 89 -7.40 0.93 3.56
CA ILE A 89 -6.25 1.41 2.81
C ILE A 89 -6.24 2.93 2.93
N THR A 90 -5.17 3.50 3.47
CA THR A 90 -5.00 4.95 3.58
C THR A 90 -3.99 5.44 2.54
N ARG A 91 -4.34 6.53 1.85
CA ARG A 91 -3.53 7.14 0.76
C ARG A 91 -3.17 8.59 1.10
N PRO A 92 -2.39 8.84 2.17
CA PRO A 92 -2.02 10.20 2.54
C PRO A 92 -1.18 10.88 1.44
N SER A 93 -1.33 12.20 1.31
CA SER A 93 -0.55 13.02 0.39
C SER A 93 0.83 13.35 0.98
N ILE A 94 0.96 14.50 1.63
CA ILE A 94 2.13 14.91 2.39
C ILE A 94 1.82 14.68 3.87
N ILE A 95 2.75 14.02 4.57
CA ILE A 95 2.65 13.83 6.02
C ILE A 95 3.52 14.89 6.69
N ILE A 96 2.89 15.85 7.37
CA ILE A 96 3.58 16.83 8.20
C ILE A 96 3.65 16.25 9.62
N GLY A 97 4.87 16.03 10.12
CA GLY A 97 5.07 15.38 11.41
C GLY A 97 6.53 15.27 11.82
N VAL A 98 6.75 14.76 13.02
CA VAL A 98 8.09 14.54 13.58
C VAL A 98 8.32 13.05 13.81
N ALA A 99 9.47 12.56 13.35
CA ALA A 99 9.98 11.25 13.71
C ALA A 99 11.44 11.41 14.17
N LYS A 100 11.91 10.58 15.10
CA LYS A 100 13.30 10.69 15.58
C LYS A 100 14.26 10.50 14.40
N GLY A 101 15.05 11.54 14.08
CA GLY A 101 15.96 11.57 12.93
C GLY A 101 15.38 12.15 11.63
N PHE A 102 14.09 12.50 11.59
CA PHE A 102 13.42 13.10 10.44
C PHE A 102 12.45 14.19 10.90
N VAL A 103 12.80 15.44 10.57
CA VAL A 103 11.98 16.63 10.81
C VAL A 103 11.51 17.13 9.45
N PHE A 104 10.22 17.03 9.16
CA PHE A 104 9.59 17.68 8.01
C PHE A 104 8.69 18.79 8.55
N ILE A 105 9.25 20.00 8.62
CA ILE A 105 8.54 21.27 8.89
C ILE A 105 8.47 22.03 7.56
#